data_AF-A0AAJ2BW80-F1
#
_entry.id   AF-A0AAJ2BW80-F1
#
_cell.length_a   1.000
_cell.length_b   1.000
_cell.length_c   1.000
_cell.angle_alpha   90.00
_cell.angle_beta   90.00
_cell.angle_gamma   90.00
#
_symmetry.space_group_name_H-M   'P 1'
#
loop_
_entity.id
_entity.type
_entity.pdbx_description
1 polymer ?
#
loop_
_entity_poly.entity_id
_entity_poly.type
_entity_poly.pdbx_seq_one_letter_code
_entity_poly.pdbx_strand_id
1 'polypeptide(L)'
;MANQWFRMYSEFATDAKVQMMSEAMQRRYLMLMCLRCSNALVTLHDEEIAFQLRISDEELAETKALFIKKGFIDSAWNLLNWEKRQFASDSSKERVAKHRALQKQKQEQASNCDVTLHETKANGLDTDTDTEQSIGAPSAKSPRGTALPKDWTLPGDWKTWAEKERPDVDVVTVAESFRDFWIAKPGKDGRKADWQATWRNWVRNQRAQTFRKAAPAGDIWAGAVN
;
A
#
# COMPACT_ATOMS: atom_id res chain seq x y z
N MET A 1 -12.41 -6.79 -14.27
CA MET A 1 -10.97 -7.04 -14.11
C MET A 1 -10.76 -8.00 -12.95
N ALA A 2 -9.94 -9.03 -13.15
CA ALA A 2 -9.44 -9.92 -12.10
C ALA A 2 -8.72 -9.15 -10.98
N ASN A 3 -8.60 -9.73 -9.79
CA ASN A 3 -7.66 -9.22 -8.79
C ASN A 3 -6.25 -9.70 -9.19
N GLN A 4 -5.26 -8.79 -9.23
CA GLN A 4 -3.89 -9.09 -9.66
C GLN A 4 -3.02 -9.70 -8.54
N TRP A 5 -3.53 -9.73 -7.31
CA TRP A 5 -2.83 -10.20 -6.12
C TRP A 5 -3.83 -10.61 -5.04
N PHE A 6 -3.40 -11.50 -4.15
CA PHE A 6 -4.13 -11.89 -2.94
C PHE A 6 -3.19 -11.79 -1.73
N ARG A 7 -3.76 -11.68 -0.52
CA ARG A 7 -3.00 -11.65 0.73
C ARG A 7 -2.56 -13.05 1.13
N MET A 8 -1.26 -13.28 1.19
CA MET A 8 -0.66 -14.46 1.81
C MET A 8 -0.31 -14.13 3.27
N TYR A 9 -0.75 -14.97 4.21
CA TYR A 9 -0.56 -14.76 5.64
C TYR A 9 0.63 -15.59 6.15
N SER A 10 1.38 -15.06 7.12
CA SER A 10 2.52 -15.77 7.74
C SER A 10 2.13 -17.09 8.39
N GLU A 11 0.86 -17.23 8.80
CA GLU A 11 0.24 -18.49 9.25
C GLU A 11 0.48 -19.66 8.28
N PHE A 12 0.68 -19.42 6.98
CA PHE A 12 0.98 -20.49 6.00
C PHE A 12 2.21 -21.33 6.40
N ALA A 13 3.21 -20.71 7.04
CA ALA A 13 4.42 -21.40 7.49
C ALA A 13 4.22 -22.24 8.76
N THR A 14 3.12 -22.04 9.50
CA THR A 14 2.87 -22.70 10.80
C THR A 14 1.54 -23.47 10.86
N ASP A 15 0.65 -23.31 9.88
CA ASP A 15 -0.62 -24.00 9.79
C ASP A 15 -0.40 -25.52 9.62
N ALA A 16 -0.82 -26.29 10.62
CA ALA A 16 -0.62 -27.73 10.64
C ALA A 16 -1.26 -28.44 9.44
N LYS A 17 -2.39 -27.97 8.89
CA LYS A 17 -3.01 -28.62 7.73
C LYS A 17 -2.14 -28.45 6.48
N VAL A 18 -1.52 -27.27 6.32
CA VAL A 18 -0.60 -26.94 5.22
C VAL A 18 0.72 -27.69 5.38
N GLN A 19 1.34 -27.62 6.56
CA GLN A 19 2.63 -28.25 6.84
C GLN A 19 2.57 -29.80 6.82
N MET A 20 1.42 -30.40 7.12
CA MET A 20 1.16 -31.84 6.93
C MET A 20 0.86 -32.21 5.45
N MET A 21 1.28 -31.43 4.46
CA MET A 21 1.20 -31.77 3.03
C MET A 21 2.58 -31.70 2.39
N SER A 22 2.82 -32.52 1.36
CA SER A 22 4.03 -32.43 0.54
C SER A 22 4.12 -31.07 -0.16
N GLU A 23 5.34 -30.64 -0.48
CA GLU A 23 5.60 -29.36 -1.17
C GLU A 23 4.83 -29.26 -2.50
N ALA A 24 4.69 -30.36 -3.24
CA ALA A 24 3.86 -30.43 -4.45
C ALA A 24 2.39 -30.05 -4.18
N MET A 25 1.81 -30.55 -3.09
CA MET A 25 0.45 -30.22 -2.68
C MET A 25 0.34 -28.79 -2.14
N GLN A 26 1.34 -28.30 -1.40
CA GLN A 26 1.40 -26.89 -0.97
C GLN A 26 1.45 -25.94 -2.18
N ARG A 27 2.26 -26.26 -3.21
CA ARG A 27 2.29 -25.54 -4.50
C ARG A 27 0.93 -25.60 -5.21
N ARG A 28 0.29 -26.76 -5.31
CA ARG A 28 -1.04 -26.93 -5.94
C ARG A 28 -2.08 -26.04 -5.26
N TYR A 29 -2.09 -25.99 -3.92
CA TYR A 29 -2.97 -25.11 -3.14
C TYR A 29 -2.72 -23.62 -3.42
N LEU A 30 -1.45 -23.20 -3.45
CA LEU A 30 -1.06 -21.84 -3.85
C LEU A 30 -1.53 -21.47 -5.26
N MET A 31 -1.40 -22.39 -6.22
CA MET A 31 -1.88 -22.19 -7.59
C MET A 31 -3.41 -22.05 -7.66
N LEU A 32 -4.18 -22.83 -6.88
CA LEU A 32 -5.64 -22.65 -6.77
C LEU A 32 -6.00 -21.28 -6.18
N MET A 33 -5.24 -20.76 -5.21
CA MET A 33 -5.42 -19.39 -4.70
C MET A 33 -5.22 -18.34 -5.80
N CYS A 34 -4.19 -18.50 -6.64
CA CYS A 34 -3.98 -17.64 -7.81
C CYS A 34 -5.17 -17.69 -8.78
N LEU A 35 -5.72 -18.89 -9.05
CA LEU A 35 -6.85 -19.07 -9.97
C LEU A 35 -8.17 -18.53 -9.42
N ARG A 36 -8.38 -18.59 -8.10
CA ARG A 36 -9.53 -17.96 -7.46
C ARG A 36 -9.40 -16.44 -7.47
N CYS A 37 -8.19 -15.92 -7.27
CA CYS A 37 -7.86 -14.49 -7.35
C CYS A 37 -8.10 -13.91 -8.75
N SER A 38 -7.71 -14.65 -9.80
CA SER A 38 -7.96 -14.27 -11.18
C SER A 38 -9.43 -14.40 -11.61
N ASN A 39 -10.31 -14.89 -10.72
CA ASN A 39 -11.69 -15.31 -10.99
C ASN A 39 -11.84 -16.48 -11.99
N ALA A 40 -10.75 -17.08 -12.47
CA ALA A 40 -10.81 -18.20 -13.42
C ALA A 40 -11.42 -19.47 -12.79
N LEU A 41 -11.15 -19.75 -11.52
CA LEU A 41 -11.55 -21.00 -10.86
C LEU A 41 -13.08 -21.25 -10.82
N VAL A 42 -13.91 -20.23 -11.05
CA VAL A 42 -15.37 -20.34 -11.10
C VAL A 42 -15.88 -20.80 -12.48
N THR A 43 -15.07 -20.63 -13.53
CA THR A 43 -15.45 -20.93 -14.92
C THR A 43 -14.72 -22.12 -15.51
N LEU A 44 -13.63 -22.58 -14.88
CA LEU A 44 -12.80 -23.67 -15.39
C LEU A 44 -13.38 -25.04 -15.02
N HIS A 45 -13.37 -25.96 -15.97
CA HIS A 45 -13.65 -27.38 -15.75
C HIS A 45 -12.41 -28.11 -15.21
N ASP A 46 -12.60 -29.32 -14.64
CA ASP A 46 -11.53 -30.10 -14.02
C ASP A 46 -10.31 -30.29 -14.95
N GLU A 47 -10.51 -30.61 -16.24
CA GLU A 47 -9.46 -30.75 -17.26
C GLU A 47 -8.59 -29.48 -17.40
N GLU A 48 -9.22 -28.29 -17.40
CA GLU A 48 -8.50 -27.02 -17.52
C GLU A 48 -7.72 -26.69 -16.23
N ILE A 49 -8.22 -27.14 -15.08
CA ILE A 49 -7.52 -27.03 -13.79
C ILE A 49 -6.29 -27.97 -13.77
N ALA A 50 -6.39 -29.20 -14.29
CA ALA A 50 -5.24 -30.10 -14.46
C ALA A 50 -4.15 -29.45 -15.34
N PHE A 51 -4.53 -28.95 -16.52
CA PHE A 51 -3.63 -28.24 -17.43
C PHE A 51 -2.91 -27.07 -16.74
N GLN A 52 -3.65 -26.23 -16.02
CA GLN A 52 -3.12 -25.04 -15.38
C GLN A 52 -2.23 -25.34 -14.15
N LEU A 53 -2.50 -26.45 -13.45
CA LEU A 53 -1.63 -26.96 -12.39
C LEU A 53 -0.36 -27.66 -12.95
N ARG A 54 -0.43 -28.10 -14.21
CA ARG A 54 0.54 -28.93 -14.95
C ARG A 54 0.72 -30.31 -14.33
N ILE A 55 -0.40 -31.02 -14.17
CA ILE A 55 -0.50 -32.36 -13.57
C ILE A 55 -1.43 -33.22 -14.43
N SER A 56 -1.41 -34.55 -14.24
CA SER A 56 -2.38 -35.43 -14.90
C SER A 56 -3.76 -35.39 -14.22
N ASP A 57 -4.78 -35.94 -14.88
CA ASP A 57 -6.14 -35.98 -14.33
C ASP A 57 -6.24 -36.91 -13.10
N GLU A 58 -5.44 -37.97 -13.04
CA GLU A 58 -5.32 -38.82 -11.86
C GLU A 58 -4.73 -38.04 -10.68
N GLU A 59 -3.65 -37.29 -10.90
CA GLU A 59 -3.05 -36.42 -9.89
C GLU A 59 -4.01 -35.30 -9.44
N LEU A 60 -4.85 -34.79 -10.35
CA LEU A 60 -5.88 -33.82 -10.01
C LEU A 60 -6.94 -34.45 -9.10
N ALA A 61 -7.41 -35.65 -9.41
CA ALA A 61 -8.40 -36.37 -8.60
C ALA A 61 -7.88 -36.64 -7.18
N GLU A 62 -6.63 -37.07 -7.03
CA GLU A 62 -5.96 -37.21 -5.74
C GLU A 62 -5.87 -35.87 -4.98
N THR A 63 -5.47 -34.80 -5.68
CA THR A 63 -5.37 -33.44 -5.12
C THR A 63 -6.73 -32.95 -4.61
N LYS A 64 -7.79 -33.14 -5.40
CA LYS A 64 -9.18 -32.77 -5.07
C LYS A 64 -9.65 -33.52 -3.83
N ALA A 65 -9.46 -34.84 -3.80
CA ALA A 65 -9.82 -35.69 -2.65
C ALA A 65 -9.09 -35.27 -1.36
N LEU A 66 -7.78 -35.00 -1.44
CA LEU A 66 -6.98 -34.56 -0.29
C LEU A 66 -7.41 -33.18 0.24
N PHE A 67 -7.69 -32.23 -0.66
CA PHE A 67 -8.06 -30.87 -0.28
C PHE A 67 -9.49 -30.79 0.29
N ILE A 68 -10.43 -31.59 -0.22
CA ILE A 68 -11.75 -31.78 0.40
C ILE A 68 -11.58 -32.40 1.79
N LYS A 69 -10.81 -33.49 1.93
CA LYS A 69 -10.57 -34.17 3.21
C LYS A 69 -9.95 -33.27 4.28
N LYS A 70 -9.05 -32.35 3.91
CA LYS A 70 -8.46 -31.36 4.83
C LYS A 70 -9.34 -30.12 5.05
N GLY A 71 -10.40 -29.93 4.26
CA GLY A 71 -11.29 -28.78 4.34
C GLY A 71 -10.66 -27.48 3.80
N PHE A 72 -9.95 -27.57 2.67
CA PHE A 72 -9.44 -26.41 1.92
C PHE A 72 -10.40 -25.97 0.80
N ILE A 73 -11.07 -26.92 0.15
CA ILE A 73 -12.02 -26.67 -0.95
C ILE A 73 -13.33 -27.44 -0.73
N ASP A 74 -14.39 -27.02 -1.41
CA ASP A 74 -15.61 -27.83 -1.62
C ASP A 74 -15.52 -28.70 -2.90
N SER A 75 -16.61 -29.40 -3.24
CA SER A 75 -16.72 -30.22 -4.45
C SER A 75 -16.71 -29.43 -5.76
N ALA A 76 -16.93 -28.11 -5.70
CA ALA A 76 -17.00 -27.17 -6.82
C ALA A 76 -15.76 -26.23 -6.87
N TRP A 77 -14.64 -26.66 -6.27
CA TRP A 77 -13.37 -25.93 -6.20
C TRP A 77 -13.40 -24.57 -5.47
N ASN A 78 -14.46 -24.24 -4.73
CA ASN A 78 -14.47 -23.02 -3.93
C ASN A 78 -13.54 -23.14 -2.72
N LEU A 79 -12.59 -22.22 -2.60
CA LEU A 79 -11.68 -22.13 -1.44
C LEU A 79 -12.43 -21.71 -0.17
N LEU A 80 -12.43 -22.58 0.83
CA LEU A 80 -13.08 -22.33 2.11
C LEU A 80 -12.35 -21.23 2.91
N ASN A 81 -13.12 -20.38 3.59
CA ASN A 81 -12.63 -19.20 4.32
C ASN A 81 -11.90 -18.13 3.45
N TRP A 82 -12.01 -18.17 2.12
CA TRP A 82 -11.42 -17.18 1.21
C TRP A 82 -11.81 -15.73 1.58
N GLU A 83 -13.10 -15.46 1.74
CA GLU A 83 -13.63 -14.11 2.03
C GLU A 83 -13.21 -13.57 3.41
N LYS A 84 -12.93 -14.45 4.38
CA LYS A 84 -12.38 -14.05 5.69
C LYS A 84 -10.92 -13.59 5.59
N ARG A 85 -10.20 -14.05 4.56
CA ARG A 85 -8.77 -13.78 4.34
C ARG A 85 -8.52 -12.73 3.24
N GLN A 86 -9.46 -12.52 2.32
CA GLN A 86 -9.35 -11.55 1.22
C GLN A 86 -10.45 -10.50 1.34
N PHE A 87 -10.08 -9.25 1.65
CA PHE A 87 -11.05 -8.20 1.93
C PHE A 87 -11.65 -7.64 0.64
N ALA A 88 -12.96 -7.36 0.63
CA ALA A 88 -13.63 -6.74 -0.52
C ALA A 88 -12.98 -5.41 -0.95
N SER A 89 -12.40 -4.66 0.00
CA SER A 89 -11.64 -3.43 -0.24
C SER A 89 -10.42 -3.59 -1.15
N ASP A 90 -9.86 -4.81 -1.24
CA ASP A 90 -8.71 -5.11 -2.10
C ASP A 90 -9.12 -5.16 -3.58
N SER A 91 -10.43 -5.35 -3.87
CA SER A 91 -10.98 -5.22 -5.21
C SER A 91 -11.46 -3.81 -5.48
N SER A 92 -10.76 -3.09 -6.37
CA SER A 92 -11.14 -1.72 -6.77
C SER A 92 -12.39 -1.65 -7.66
N LYS A 93 -12.97 -2.80 -8.05
CA LYS A 93 -14.09 -2.95 -9.00
C LYS A 93 -15.25 -1.98 -8.71
N GLU A 94 -15.84 -2.08 -7.52
CA GLU A 94 -17.04 -1.31 -7.15
C GLU A 94 -16.76 0.19 -7.09
N ARG A 95 -15.63 0.57 -6.50
CA ARG A 95 -15.18 1.97 -6.42
C ARG A 95 -14.96 2.58 -7.81
N VAL A 96 -14.32 1.83 -8.72
CA VAL A 96 -14.08 2.27 -10.10
C VAL A 96 -15.37 2.30 -10.91
N ALA A 97 -16.26 1.32 -10.75
CA ALA A 97 -17.57 1.30 -11.39
C ALA A 97 -18.43 2.51 -10.96
N LYS A 98 -18.51 2.78 -9.65
CA LYS A 98 -19.22 3.95 -9.11
C LYS A 98 -18.62 5.27 -9.59
N HIS A 99 -17.28 5.37 -9.66
CA HIS A 99 -16.62 6.54 -10.24
C HIS A 99 -16.95 6.71 -11.74
N ARG A 100 -16.86 5.65 -12.54
CA ARG A 100 -17.20 5.69 -13.98
C ARG A 100 -18.66 6.07 -14.21
N ALA A 101 -19.59 5.52 -13.44
CA ALA A 101 -21.01 5.88 -13.50
C ALA A 101 -21.24 7.37 -13.17
N LEU A 102 -20.58 7.89 -12.12
CA LEU A 102 -20.67 9.30 -11.76
C LEU A 102 -20.06 10.23 -12.83
N GLN A 103 -18.94 9.85 -13.46
CA GLN A 103 -18.36 10.61 -14.57
C GLN A 103 -19.30 10.61 -15.79
N LYS A 104 -19.91 9.47 -16.12
CA LYS A 104 -20.91 9.39 -17.21
C LYS A 104 -22.10 10.31 -16.94
N GLN A 105 -22.67 10.28 -15.73
CA GLN A 105 -23.77 11.17 -15.34
C GLN A 105 -23.39 12.65 -15.41
N LYS A 106 -22.17 13.03 -15.02
CA LYS A 106 -21.67 14.40 -15.18
C LYS A 106 -21.52 14.81 -16.64
N GLN A 107 -21.06 13.90 -17.49
CA GLN A 107 -20.93 14.14 -18.93
C GLN A 107 -22.30 14.29 -19.58
N GLU A 108 -23.28 13.46 -19.23
CA GLU A 108 -24.68 13.53 -19.68
C GLU A 108 -25.38 14.83 -19.20
N GLN A 109 -25.08 15.30 -17.99
CA GLN A 109 -25.55 16.60 -17.50
C GLN A 109 -24.89 17.78 -18.21
N ALA A 110 -23.58 17.71 -18.49
CA ALA A 110 -22.88 18.74 -19.24
C ALA A 110 -23.36 18.84 -20.70
N SER A 111 -23.63 17.72 -21.37
CA SER A 111 -24.16 17.72 -22.75
C SER A 111 -25.60 18.23 -22.89
N ASN A 112 -26.33 18.40 -21.78
CA ASN A 112 -27.66 19.03 -21.77
C ASN A 112 -27.61 20.56 -21.59
N CYS A 113 -26.42 21.16 -21.48
CA CYS A 113 -26.22 22.60 -21.55
C CYS A 113 -25.29 22.96 -22.71
N ASP A 114 -25.89 23.57 -23.73
CA ASP A 114 -25.29 24.08 -24.98
C ASP A 114 -24.85 23.02 -26.01
N VAL A 115 -25.47 23.08 -27.19
CA VAL A 115 -25.19 22.19 -28.33
C VAL A 115 -24.24 22.90 -29.29
N THR A 116 -22.94 22.75 -29.05
CA THR A 116 -21.93 22.97 -30.09
C THR A 116 -21.43 21.63 -30.62
N LEU A 117 -21.98 21.23 -31.77
CA LEU A 117 -21.56 20.04 -32.52
C LEU A 117 -20.11 20.21 -33.00
N HIS A 118 -19.17 19.48 -32.40
CA HIS A 118 -17.85 19.27 -32.98
C HIS A 118 -17.77 17.89 -33.65
N GLU A 119 -17.38 17.87 -34.92
CA GLU A 119 -17.24 16.65 -35.71
C GLU A 119 -16.21 15.68 -35.11
N THR A 120 -16.65 14.48 -34.74
CA THR A 120 -15.74 13.38 -34.40
C THR A 120 -15.13 12.80 -35.67
N LYS A 121 -13.87 13.15 -35.96
CA LYS A 121 -13.03 12.32 -36.85
C LYS A 121 -12.63 11.04 -36.10
N ALA A 122 -12.85 9.90 -36.73
CA ALA A 122 -12.58 8.59 -36.16
C ALA A 122 -11.11 8.14 -36.35
N ASN A 123 -10.75 7.16 -35.53
CA ASN A 123 -9.54 6.33 -35.54
C ASN A 123 -8.21 6.94 -35.07
N GLY A 124 -7.61 6.20 -34.14
CA GLY A 124 -6.27 6.39 -33.58
C GLY A 124 -6.17 5.61 -32.27
N LEU A 125 -5.72 4.35 -32.32
CA LEU A 125 -5.09 3.79 -31.13
C LEU A 125 -3.86 4.65 -30.86
N ASP A 126 -3.67 5.10 -29.62
CA ASP A 126 -2.32 5.38 -29.17
C ASP A 126 -2.12 4.94 -27.72
N THR A 127 -0.87 4.64 -27.42
CA THR A 127 -0.36 4.00 -26.21
C THR A 127 0.09 5.09 -25.23
N ASP A 128 0.34 4.68 -23.98
CA ASP A 128 0.95 5.43 -22.87
C ASP A 128 1.64 6.76 -23.20
N THR A 129 1.28 7.85 -22.49
CA THR A 129 2.26 8.72 -21.80
C THR A 129 1.58 9.60 -20.73
N ASP A 130 2.37 9.89 -19.69
CA ASP A 130 2.07 10.58 -18.43
C ASP A 130 1.71 12.08 -18.51
N THR A 131 1.23 12.59 -17.35
CA THR A 131 1.32 13.98 -16.84
C THR A 131 0.04 14.85 -16.81
N GLU A 132 -0.06 15.61 -15.72
CA GLU A 132 -1.09 16.59 -15.31
C GLU A 132 -1.36 17.69 -16.38
N GLN A 133 -2.48 18.44 -16.42
CA GLN A 133 -3.05 19.31 -15.38
C GLN A 133 -4.47 19.82 -15.71
N SER A 134 -5.29 20.13 -14.70
CA SER A 134 -6.01 21.42 -14.50
C SER A 134 -7.20 21.35 -13.49
N ILE A 135 -7.18 22.26 -12.51
CA ILE A 135 -8.21 23.27 -12.17
C ILE A 135 -9.64 22.97 -12.70
N GLY A 136 -10.76 22.87 -11.97
CA GLY A 136 -11.19 23.15 -10.58
C GLY A 136 -12.67 22.74 -10.43
N ALA A 137 -13.50 23.15 -9.46
CA ALA A 137 -13.24 23.74 -8.15
C ALA A 137 -13.91 22.92 -6.99
N PRO A 138 -15.03 23.24 -6.26
CA PRO A 138 -15.13 22.76 -4.88
C PRO A 138 -16.37 21.90 -4.52
N SER A 139 -16.09 20.72 -3.94
CA SER A 139 -16.86 20.17 -2.81
C SER A 139 -15.85 19.69 -1.77
N ALA A 140 -16.20 19.72 -0.49
CA ALA A 140 -15.25 19.55 0.62
C ALA A 140 -14.44 18.24 0.51
N LYS A 141 -13.16 18.37 0.13
CA LYS A 141 -12.22 17.24 0.02
C LYS A 141 -11.56 17.01 1.37
N SER A 142 -11.43 15.75 1.76
CA SER A 142 -10.50 15.31 2.82
C SER A 142 -9.11 15.94 2.56
N PRO A 143 -8.40 16.43 3.59
CA PRO A 143 -7.18 17.22 3.41
C PRO A 143 -6.17 16.49 2.53
N ARG A 144 -5.89 17.07 1.36
CA ARG A 144 -5.00 16.49 0.35
C ARG A 144 -3.57 16.64 0.86
N GLY A 145 -2.85 15.51 0.99
CA GLY A 145 -1.47 15.54 1.48
C GLY A 145 -0.57 16.43 0.62
N THR A 146 0.00 17.45 1.22
CA THR A 146 1.02 18.33 0.60
C THR A 146 2.41 17.78 0.88
N ALA A 147 3.40 18.12 0.05
CA ALA A 147 4.81 17.97 0.43
C ALA A 147 5.18 19.12 1.39
N LEU A 148 6.26 18.95 2.17
CA LEU A 148 6.78 20.04 3.00
C LEU A 148 7.38 21.12 2.08
N PRO A 149 7.06 22.41 2.25
CA PRO A 149 7.71 23.48 1.48
C PRO A 149 9.23 23.46 1.66
N LYS A 150 9.99 23.79 0.60
CA LYS A 150 11.45 23.88 0.69
C LYS A 150 11.88 24.97 1.67
N ASP A 151 11.13 26.06 1.71
CA ASP A 151 11.35 27.21 2.60
C ASP A 151 10.65 27.04 3.96
N TRP A 152 10.32 25.80 4.35
CA TRP A 152 9.67 25.55 5.64
C TRP A 152 10.60 25.90 6.80
N THR A 153 10.12 26.78 7.66
CA THR A 153 10.75 27.18 8.92
C THR A 153 9.84 26.77 10.07
N LEU A 154 10.44 26.46 11.23
CA LEU A 154 9.70 26.01 12.41
C LEU A 154 8.78 27.14 12.93
N PRO A 155 7.44 26.95 12.94
CA PRO A 155 6.54 27.95 13.51
C PRO A 155 6.73 28.09 15.02
N GLY A 156 6.60 29.31 15.55
CA GLY A 156 6.79 29.61 16.98
C GLY A 156 5.96 28.70 17.89
N ASP A 157 4.68 28.51 17.58
CA ASP A 157 3.77 27.65 18.36
C ASP A 157 4.24 26.18 18.42
N TRP A 158 4.88 25.70 17.35
CA TRP A 158 5.40 24.33 17.28
C TRP A 158 6.71 24.18 18.05
N LYS A 159 7.51 25.24 18.12
CA LYS A 159 8.70 25.35 18.96
C LYS A 159 8.31 25.32 20.44
N THR A 160 7.46 26.25 20.88
CA THR A 160 7.01 26.34 22.28
C THR A 160 6.28 25.07 22.75
N TRP A 161 5.52 24.40 21.88
CA TRP A 161 4.95 23.09 22.20
C TRP A 161 6.02 22.02 22.41
N ALA A 162 7.02 21.94 21.52
CA ALA A 162 8.07 20.93 21.60
C ALA A 162 9.00 21.17 22.80
N GLU A 163 9.35 22.42 23.12
CA GLU A 163 10.14 22.80 24.30
C GLU A 163 9.42 22.42 25.60
N LYS A 164 8.08 22.50 25.63
CA LYS A 164 7.26 22.10 26.78
C LYS A 164 7.13 20.58 26.93
N GLU A 165 7.00 19.83 25.82
CA GLU A 165 6.85 18.37 25.84
C GLU A 165 8.19 17.64 26.07
N ARG A 166 9.29 18.17 25.53
CA ARG A 166 10.64 17.57 25.54
C ARG A 166 11.74 18.62 25.78
N PRO A 167 11.86 19.17 27.01
CA PRO A 167 12.92 20.12 27.36
C PRO A 167 14.33 19.51 27.38
N ASP A 168 14.45 18.18 27.22
CA ASP A 168 15.70 17.42 27.13
C ASP A 168 16.32 17.40 25.72
N VAL A 169 15.64 17.97 24.72
CA VAL A 169 16.05 17.91 23.31
C VAL A 169 16.15 19.31 22.72
N ASP A 170 17.22 19.58 21.96
CA ASP A 170 17.30 20.81 21.16
C ASP A 170 16.29 20.77 20.01
N VAL A 171 15.20 21.51 20.21
CA VAL A 171 14.08 21.64 19.28
C VAL A 171 14.51 22.26 17.94
N VAL A 172 15.54 23.10 17.91
CA VAL A 172 16.03 23.74 16.67
C VAL A 172 16.70 22.69 15.79
N THR A 173 17.68 21.96 16.33
CA THR A 173 18.37 20.87 15.61
C THR A 173 17.40 19.76 15.16
N VAL A 174 16.37 19.45 15.95
CA VAL A 174 15.32 18.48 15.55
C VAL A 174 14.45 19.01 14.42
N ALA A 175 14.16 20.32 14.37
CA ALA A 175 13.39 20.93 13.31
C ALA A 175 14.14 20.96 11.98
N GLU A 176 15.45 21.23 11.99
CA GLU A 176 16.30 21.12 10.79
C GLU A 176 16.36 19.66 10.29
N SER A 177 16.60 18.71 11.20
CA SER A 177 16.58 17.27 10.88
C SER A 177 15.23 16.81 10.30
N PHE A 178 14.12 17.38 10.78
CA PHE A 178 12.77 17.12 10.27
C PHE A 178 12.58 17.71 8.86
N ARG A 179 12.94 19.00 8.67
CA ARG A 179 12.87 19.69 7.39
C ARG A 179 13.61 18.90 6.31
N ASP A 180 14.87 18.57 6.57
CA ASP A 180 15.75 17.97 5.57
C ASP A 180 15.29 16.55 5.20
N PHE A 181 14.84 15.75 6.19
CA PHE A 181 14.26 14.43 5.96
C PHE A 181 12.98 14.48 5.09
N TRP A 182 12.08 15.45 5.32
CA TRP A 182 10.82 15.54 4.58
C TRP A 182 10.95 16.21 3.22
N ILE A 183 11.90 17.13 3.02
CA ILE A 183 12.27 17.66 1.70
C ILE A 183 12.92 16.55 0.84
N ALA A 184 13.80 15.74 1.44
CA ALA A 184 14.52 14.68 0.73
C ALA A 184 13.66 13.43 0.39
N LYS A 185 12.40 13.35 0.85
CA LYS A 185 11.55 12.16 0.70
C LYS A 185 10.59 12.28 -0.50
N PRO A 186 10.89 11.66 -1.66
CA PRO A 186 10.02 11.76 -2.84
C PRO A 186 8.75 10.91 -2.72
N GLY A 187 7.82 11.16 -3.65
CA GLY A 187 6.67 10.29 -3.90
C GLY A 187 5.52 10.40 -2.89
N LYS A 188 4.71 9.34 -2.81
CA LYS A 188 3.45 9.30 -2.04
C LYS A 188 3.67 9.48 -0.54
N ASP A 189 4.75 8.90 0.01
CA ASP A 189 4.97 8.86 1.45
C ASP A 189 5.54 10.15 2.04
N GLY A 190 6.17 10.99 1.19
CA GLY A 190 6.62 12.35 1.52
C GLY A 190 5.49 13.38 1.62
N ARG A 191 4.25 13.01 1.27
CA ARG A 191 3.08 13.90 1.34
C ARG A 191 2.28 13.65 2.63
N LYS A 192 1.96 14.71 3.38
CA LYS A 192 1.18 14.63 4.63
C LYS A 192 0.02 15.63 4.63
N ALA A 193 -1.11 15.20 5.20
CA ALA A 193 -2.33 16.00 5.31
C ALA A 193 -2.31 16.94 6.52
N ASP A 194 -1.59 16.55 7.58
CA ASP A 194 -1.36 17.35 8.79
C ASP A 194 0.14 17.28 9.14
N TRP A 195 0.84 18.38 8.87
CA TRP A 195 2.26 18.53 9.20
C TRP A 195 2.51 18.75 10.69
N GLN A 196 1.54 19.31 11.45
CA GLN A 196 1.66 19.53 12.88
C GLN A 196 1.51 18.21 13.66
N ALA A 197 0.58 17.33 13.29
CA ALA A 197 0.52 15.98 13.84
C ALA A 197 1.76 15.16 13.49
N THR A 198 2.29 15.31 12.27
CA THR A 198 3.55 14.66 11.85
C THR A 198 4.73 15.15 12.69
N TRP A 199 4.85 16.47 12.93
CA TRP A 199 5.85 17.08 13.81
C TRP A 199 5.73 16.59 15.25
N ARG A 200 4.53 16.61 15.85
CA ARG A 200 4.31 16.15 17.24
C ARG A 200 4.73 14.69 17.44
N ASN A 201 4.41 13.81 16.47
CA ASN A 201 4.83 12.41 16.54
C ASN A 201 6.34 12.23 16.30
N TRP A 202 6.96 13.08 15.47
CA TRP A 202 8.42 13.09 15.29
C TRP A 202 9.16 13.49 16.56
N VAL A 203 8.73 14.56 17.25
CA VAL A 203 9.31 15.01 18.53
C VAL A 203 9.16 13.98 19.63
N ARG A 204 7.99 13.31 19.74
CA ARG A 204 7.80 12.22 20.71
C ARG A 204 8.72 11.03 20.46
N ASN A 205 8.89 10.65 19.20
CA ASN A 205 9.73 9.53 18.80
C ASN A 205 11.22 9.91 18.64
N GLN A 206 11.61 11.17 18.88
CA GLN A 206 13.02 11.52 18.91
C GLN A 206 13.72 10.83 20.08
N ARG A 207 14.74 10.06 19.72
CA ARG A 207 15.70 9.52 20.69
C ARG A 207 16.38 10.72 21.33
N ALA A 208 16.38 10.78 22.67
CA ALA A 208 17.15 11.78 23.37
C ALA A 208 18.60 11.71 22.88
N GLN A 209 19.09 12.78 22.23
CA GLN A 209 20.49 12.85 21.90
C GLN A 209 21.23 12.94 23.22
N THR A 210 21.90 11.86 23.61
CA THR A 210 22.90 11.91 24.66
C THR A 210 24.03 12.81 24.16
N PHE A 211 23.91 14.11 24.45
CA PHE A 211 25.01 15.05 24.33
C PHE A 211 26.13 14.52 25.22
N ARG A 212 27.05 13.76 24.61
CA ARG A 212 28.37 13.52 25.19
C ARG A 212 29.04 14.88 25.20
N LYS A 213 28.86 15.64 26.29
CA LYS A 213 29.63 16.85 26.55
C LYS A 213 31.08 16.48 26.28
N ALA A 214 31.70 17.11 25.29
CA ALA A 214 33.12 16.98 25.09
C ALA A 214 33.77 17.39 26.42
N ALA A 215 34.50 16.47 27.05
CA ALA A 215 35.28 16.81 28.22
C ALA A 215 36.26 17.92 27.80
N PRO A 216 36.46 18.96 28.63
CA PRO A 216 37.47 19.97 28.33
C PRO A 216 38.81 19.27 28.16
N ALA A 217 39.56 19.65 27.11
CA ALA A 217 40.85 19.06 26.80
C ALA A 217 41.88 19.42 27.89
N GLY A 218 41.98 18.56 28.91
CA GLY A 218 42.96 18.66 29.98
C GLY A 218 44.31 18.12 29.54
N ASP A 219 45.29 19.02 29.53
CA ASP A 219 46.73 18.86 29.35
C ASP A 219 47.31 17.42 29.35
N ILE A 220 47.74 16.97 28.17
CA ILE A 220 48.60 15.79 28.01
C ILE A 220 50.06 16.26 27.88
N TRP A 221 50.65 16.80 28.96
CA TRP A 221 52.10 17.09 29.00
C TRP A 221 52.66 17.20 30.43
N ALA A 222 53.14 16.08 31.01
CA ALA A 222 54.22 16.07 32.01
C ALA A 222 54.68 14.64 32.37
N GLY A 223 55.99 14.41 32.36
CA GLY A 223 56.64 13.50 33.33
C GLY A 223 56.78 12.02 32.96
N ALA A 224 57.72 11.70 32.07
CA ALA A 224 58.41 10.41 32.09
C ALA A 224 59.92 10.66 32.10
N VAL A 225 60.47 10.85 33.30
CA VAL A 225 61.91 10.89 33.56
C VAL A 225 62.22 9.91 34.68
N ASN A 226 62.84 8.79 34.32
CA ASN A 226 63.80 7.98 35.08
C ASN A 226 64.13 6.71 34.28
#